data_AF-A0A953BVU3-F1
#
_entry.id   AF-A0A953BVU3-F1
#
_cell.length_a   1.000
_cell.length_b   1.000
_cell.length_c   1.000
_cell.angle_alpha   90.00
_cell.angle_beta   90.00
_cell.angle_gamma   90.00
#
_symmetry.space_group_name_H-M   'P 1'
#
loop_
_entity.id
_entity.type
_entity.pdbx_description
1 polymer ?
#
loop_
_entity_poly.entity_id
_entity_poly.type
_entity_poly.pdbx_seq_one_letter_code
_entity_poly.pdbx_strand_id
1 'polypeptide(L)'
;MSVLIKDANVAVRWSDAERTRALKRIIPRAAIAKALRRSARTHRNCRRLPRWFVVWFVIALGLFCPDAYRQVFRWLHRFKKGGTPGRSTMCEARKSIGAAPLARLAYQVIELQGQPESPHAFYAGLRLMAMDSFVVNLFDSPANEKAFGRPGGGRAPGAFPQARVLSLCETGTHILWKSLIKPCHRGEPPMARFLVRFLEKNMLLLWDRNFLSHRLAKDVRQRGAHLLARVKSTMIFEPVRRLPDGSFLAKLDPSPRHRPKDQDGLRVRIIEYSFDDPQRPGAGEPHRLLTTLLSAREHPAKRLIVLYHERWEEELSIDELKTHQREKRVLRSETPAGVVQEIQGLLLGHYVIRKLMCEAADFAGIAPRELSFVSTLKILRRRLP
;
A
#
# COMPACT_ATOMS: atom_id res chain seq x y z
N MET A 1 -18.57 -7.15 25.06
CA MET A 1 -17.17 -6.75 25.32
C MET A 1 -16.39 -7.88 26.02
N SER A 2 -16.50 -9.13 25.55
CA SER A 2 -15.88 -10.31 26.20
C SER A 2 -15.44 -11.41 25.22
N VAL A 3 -15.20 -11.08 23.95
CA VAL A 3 -14.68 -12.02 22.93
C VAL A 3 -13.36 -11.53 22.30
N LEU A 4 -12.83 -10.36 22.70
CA LEU A 4 -11.66 -9.72 22.10
C LEU A 4 -10.29 -10.09 22.73
N ILE A 5 -10.21 -11.12 23.58
CA ILE A 5 -8.97 -11.46 24.35
C ILE A 5 -8.47 -12.91 24.13
N LYS A 6 -9.03 -13.65 23.18
CA LYS A 6 -8.45 -14.91 22.67
C LYS A 6 -8.29 -14.67 21.15
N ASP A 7 -7.18 -14.21 20.59
CA ASP A 7 -5.85 -14.82 20.56
C ASP A 7 -4.77 -13.81 20.16
N ALA A 8 -4.45 -12.85 21.03
CA ALA A 8 -3.22 -12.05 20.88
C ALA A 8 -1.95 -12.84 21.22
N ASN A 9 -2.06 -14.13 21.60
CA ASN A 9 -0.99 -14.92 22.23
C ASN A 9 -0.08 -15.72 21.28
N VAL A 10 -0.35 -15.75 19.97
CA VAL A 10 0.51 -16.50 19.02
C VAL A 10 1.83 -15.75 18.76
N ALA A 11 1.80 -14.42 18.66
CA ALA A 11 3.00 -13.59 18.47
C ALA A 11 3.74 -13.23 19.77
N VAL A 12 3.08 -13.35 20.94
CA VAL A 12 3.62 -12.92 22.25
C VAL A 12 4.67 -13.89 22.80
N ARG A 13 4.73 -15.14 22.31
CA ARG A 13 5.61 -16.19 22.84
C ARG A 13 7.00 -16.25 22.21
N TRP A 14 7.28 -15.50 21.13
CA TRP A 14 8.60 -15.54 20.49
C TRP A 14 9.66 -14.90 21.39
N SER A 15 10.82 -15.55 21.49
CA SER A 15 12.06 -14.99 22.04
C SER A 15 12.64 -13.89 21.13
N ASP A 16 13.57 -13.08 21.65
CA ASP A 16 14.27 -12.04 20.86
C ASP A 16 15.03 -12.65 19.68
N ALA A 17 15.56 -13.87 19.87
CA ALA A 17 16.25 -14.63 18.85
C ALA A 17 15.30 -15.06 17.72
N GLU A 18 14.09 -15.52 18.06
CA GLU A 18 13.07 -15.92 17.08
C GLU A 18 12.53 -14.72 16.30
N ARG A 19 12.24 -13.59 16.96
CA ARG A 19 11.85 -12.35 16.29
C ARG A 19 12.93 -11.85 15.32
N THR A 20 14.18 -11.82 15.76
CA THR A 20 15.31 -11.41 14.93
C THR A 20 15.51 -12.38 13.75
N ARG A 21 15.31 -13.68 13.98
CA ARG A 21 15.36 -14.70 12.93
C ARG A 21 14.23 -14.53 11.92
N ALA A 22 13.02 -14.24 12.39
CA ALA A 22 11.86 -13.98 11.53
C ALA A 22 12.06 -12.73 10.67
N LEU A 23 12.56 -11.63 11.24
CA LEU A 23 12.96 -10.46 10.46
C LEU A 23 13.99 -10.83 9.38
N LYS A 24 15.07 -11.53 9.76
CA LYS A 24 16.11 -11.96 8.83
C LYS A 24 15.61 -12.94 7.78
N ARG A 25 14.53 -13.68 8.04
CA ARG A 25 13.86 -14.56 7.06
C ARG A 25 12.99 -13.77 6.10
N ILE A 26 12.22 -12.79 6.59
CA ILE A 26 11.34 -11.95 5.78
C ILE A 26 12.13 -11.00 4.88
N ILE A 27 13.23 -10.44 5.39
CA ILE A 27 14.14 -9.60 4.63
C ILE A 27 15.54 -10.25 4.65
N PRO A 28 15.82 -11.23 3.78
CA PRO A 28 17.09 -11.93 3.77
C PRO A 28 18.28 -11.00 3.49
N ARG A 29 19.40 -11.24 4.17
CA ARG A 29 20.67 -10.54 3.88
C ARG A 29 21.09 -10.71 2.42
N ALA A 30 20.78 -11.84 1.80
CA ALA A 30 21.00 -12.09 0.38
C ALA A 30 20.21 -11.12 -0.52
N ALA A 31 18.95 -10.83 -0.19
CA ALA A 31 18.12 -9.86 -0.90
C ALA A 31 18.69 -8.44 -0.76
N ILE A 32 19.11 -8.05 0.45
CA ILE A 32 19.79 -6.77 0.69
C ILE A 32 21.08 -6.66 -0.13
N ALA A 33 21.91 -7.71 -0.14
CA ALA A 33 23.14 -7.74 -0.93
C ALA A 33 22.86 -7.62 -2.43
N LYS A 34 21.83 -8.32 -2.94
CA LYS A 34 21.38 -8.23 -4.34
C LYS A 34 20.92 -6.81 -4.69
N ALA A 35 20.10 -6.18 -3.85
CA ALA A 35 19.63 -4.81 -4.05
C ALA A 35 20.76 -3.78 -4.02
N LEU A 36 21.74 -3.95 -3.13
CA LEU A 36 22.94 -3.11 -3.06
C LEU A 36 23.86 -3.28 -4.28
N ARG A 37 24.07 -4.51 -4.77
CA ARG A 37 24.88 -4.77 -5.97
C ARG A 37 24.29 -4.17 -7.23
N ARG A 38 22.96 -4.26 -7.40
CA ARG A 38 22.24 -3.71 -8.55
C ARG A 38 22.02 -2.19 -8.50
N SER A 39 22.51 -1.54 -7.44
CA SER A 39 22.42 -0.09 -7.29
C SER A 39 23.78 0.54 -7.55
N ALA A 40 23.80 1.59 -8.38
CA ALA A 40 25.01 2.36 -8.64
C ALA A 40 25.69 2.73 -7.31
N ARG A 41 27.02 2.58 -7.26
CA ARG A 41 27.80 2.99 -6.10
C ARG A 41 27.79 4.51 -6.05
N THR A 42 27.25 5.09 -4.99
CA THR A 42 27.54 6.47 -4.63
C THR A 42 29.00 6.56 -4.20
N HIS A 43 29.75 7.53 -4.75
CA HIS A 43 31.21 7.70 -4.54
C HIS A 43 31.64 7.93 -3.08
N ARG A 44 30.69 8.16 -2.17
CA ARG A 44 30.96 8.29 -0.73
C ARG A 44 30.78 6.91 -0.09
N ASN A 45 31.86 6.30 0.39
CA ASN A 45 31.77 5.07 1.19
C ASN A 45 31.94 5.42 2.67
N CYS A 46 30.92 5.21 3.50
CA CYS A 46 31.07 5.37 4.95
C CYS A 46 31.80 4.13 5.50
N ARG A 47 33.09 4.26 5.82
CA ARG A 47 33.92 3.12 6.29
C ARG A 47 33.47 2.53 7.63
N ARG A 48 32.70 3.28 8.43
CA ARG A 48 32.30 2.89 9.80
C ARG A 48 31.09 1.95 9.88
N LEU A 49 30.18 1.99 8.91
CA LEU A 49 28.95 1.19 8.94
C LEU A 49 28.79 0.37 7.66
N PRO A 50 28.71 -0.98 7.75
CA PRO A 50 28.49 -1.81 6.59
C PRO A 50 27.19 -1.44 5.87
N ARG A 51 27.22 -1.32 4.53
CA ARG A 51 26.07 -0.88 3.73
C ARG A 51 24.81 -1.73 3.95
N TRP A 52 24.96 -3.05 4.13
CA TRP A 52 23.85 -3.96 4.43
C TRP A 52 23.19 -3.65 5.79
N PHE A 53 23.98 -3.21 6.77
CA PHE A 53 23.46 -2.81 8.08
C PHE A 53 22.70 -1.50 7.97
N VAL A 54 23.17 -0.55 7.15
CA VAL A 54 22.45 0.71 6.91
C VAL A 54 21.06 0.46 6.32
N VAL A 55 20.91 -0.52 5.44
CA VAL A 55 19.58 -0.90 4.89
C VAL A 55 18.66 -1.39 6.01
N TRP A 56 19.14 -2.30 6.87
CA TRP A 56 18.41 -2.75 8.05
C TRP A 56 18.07 -1.61 9.00
N PHE A 57 19.01 -0.70 9.22
CA PHE A 57 18.81 0.48 10.03
C PHE A 57 17.68 1.36 9.48
N VAL A 58 17.62 1.59 8.17
CA VAL A 58 16.52 2.35 7.56
C VAL A 58 15.16 1.66 7.73
N ILE A 59 15.09 0.33 7.61
CA ILE A 59 13.86 -0.43 7.86
C ILE A 59 13.45 -0.31 9.34
N ALA A 60 14.40 -0.46 10.26
CA ALA A 60 14.13 -0.29 11.68
C ALA A 60 13.68 1.13 12.03
N LEU A 61 14.20 2.17 11.35
CA LEU A 61 13.69 3.53 11.50
C LEU A 61 12.23 3.68 11.05
N GLY A 62 11.77 2.84 10.11
CA GLY A 62 10.36 2.74 9.73
C GLY A 62 9.50 2.02 10.76
N LEU A 63 10.04 0.97 11.41
CA LEU A 63 9.36 0.27 12.51
C LEU A 63 9.31 1.12 13.79
N PHE A 64 10.36 1.88 14.07
CA PHE A 64 10.57 2.72 15.25
C PHE A 64 10.60 4.20 14.86
N CYS A 65 9.55 4.64 14.18
CA CYS A 65 9.51 5.97 13.61
C CYS A 65 9.58 7.11 14.65
N PRO A 66 8.96 7.02 15.84
CA PRO A 66 9.12 8.00 16.91
C PRO A 66 10.57 8.17 17.39
N ASP A 67 11.35 7.09 17.40
CA ASP A 67 12.61 7.02 18.12
C ASP A 67 13.78 7.72 17.44
N ALA A 68 14.74 8.14 18.26
CA ALA A 68 15.99 8.75 17.82
C ALA A 68 16.92 7.73 17.17
N TYR A 69 17.74 8.15 16.20
CA TYR A 69 18.69 7.29 15.48
C TYR A 69 19.59 6.46 16.39
N ARG A 70 20.15 7.07 17.43
CA ARG A 70 21.03 6.37 18.37
C ARG A 70 20.28 5.29 19.15
N GLN A 71 19.01 5.51 19.45
CA GLN A 71 18.20 4.52 20.15
C GLN A 71 17.90 3.33 19.24
N VAL A 72 17.41 3.59 18.02
CA VAL A 72 17.15 2.53 17.03
C VAL A 72 18.42 1.75 16.68
N PHE A 73 19.58 2.41 16.63
CA PHE A 73 20.85 1.73 16.42
C PHE A 73 21.19 0.77 17.56
N ARG A 74 20.98 1.19 18.82
CA ARG A 74 21.23 0.34 20.00
C ARG A 74 20.35 -0.90 20.02
N TRP A 75 19.12 -0.79 19.51
CA TRP A 75 18.26 -1.97 19.36
C TRP A 75 18.82 -2.93 18.28
N LEU A 76 19.22 -2.41 17.13
CA LEU A 76 19.79 -3.27 16.09
C LEU A 76 21.17 -3.86 16.43
N HIS A 77 21.87 -3.33 17.43
CA HIS A 77 23.23 -3.71 17.75
C HIS A 77 23.45 -3.77 19.25
N ARG A 78 23.82 -4.96 19.77
CA ARG A 78 24.18 -5.16 21.18
C ARG A 78 25.09 -4.04 21.67
N PHE A 79 24.67 -3.38 22.75
CA PHE A 79 25.34 -2.21 23.29
C PHE A 79 26.78 -2.55 23.70
N LYS A 80 27.73 -1.73 23.24
CA LYS A 80 29.12 -1.68 23.74
C LYS A 80 29.44 -0.23 24.07
N LYS A 81 30.04 0.05 25.23
CA LYS A 81 30.46 1.41 25.63
C LYS A 81 31.36 2.01 24.54
N GLY A 82 31.05 3.22 24.07
CA GLY A 82 31.75 3.88 22.95
C GLY A 82 31.43 3.34 21.54
N GLY A 83 30.69 2.24 21.41
CA GLY A 83 30.41 1.59 20.12
C GLY A 83 29.23 2.15 19.33
N THR A 84 28.45 3.08 19.88
CA THR A 84 27.31 3.70 19.18
C THR A 84 27.80 4.91 18.37
N PRO A 85 27.71 4.91 17.02
CA PRO A 85 28.13 6.04 16.21
C PRO A 85 27.34 7.32 16.52
N GLY A 86 27.94 8.47 16.19
CA GLY A 86 27.24 9.75 16.22
C GLY A 86 26.14 9.85 15.16
N ARG A 87 25.21 10.80 15.34
CA ARG A 87 24.13 11.09 14.37
C ARG A 87 24.72 11.40 12.99
N SER A 88 25.80 12.17 12.92
CA SER A 88 26.50 12.52 11.68
C SER A 88 26.94 11.29 10.91
N THR A 89 27.60 10.32 11.56
CA THR A 89 28.03 9.07 10.94
C THR A 89 26.86 8.26 10.39
N MET A 90 25.73 8.19 11.11
CA MET A 90 24.53 7.50 10.61
C MET A 90 23.90 8.21 9.41
N CYS A 91 23.86 9.55 9.43
CA CYS A 91 23.40 10.36 8.30
C CYS A 91 24.30 10.17 7.07
N GLU A 92 25.63 10.20 7.24
CA GLU A 92 26.60 9.92 6.18
C GLU A 92 26.45 8.51 5.63
N ALA A 93 26.26 7.52 6.50
CA ALA A 93 26.05 6.14 6.09
C ALA A 93 24.77 6.00 5.24
N ARG A 94 23.67 6.64 5.64
CA ARG A 94 22.43 6.68 4.82
C ARG A 94 22.63 7.38 3.48
N LYS A 95 23.33 8.53 3.46
CA LYS A 95 23.71 9.24 2.23
C LYS A 95 24.58 8.36 1.32
N SER A 96 25.48 7.57 1.90
CA SER A 96 26.42 6.68 1.17
C SER A 96 25.77 5.50 0.46
N ILE A 97 24.53 5.13 0.78
CA ILE A 97 23.81 4.06 0.07
C ILE A 97 22.76 4.60 -0.92
N GLY A 98 22.30 5.84 -0.73
CA GLY A 98 21.23 6.45 -1.55
C GLY A 98 19.87 5.75 -1.42
N ALA A 99 18.87 6.22 -2.16
CA ALA A 99 17.50 5.71 -2.09
C ALA A 99 17.28 4.39 -2.85
N ALA A 100 18.06 4.17 -3.91
CA ALA A 100 17.80 3.11 -4.89
C ALA A 100 17.86 1.67 -4.31
N PRO A 101 18.77 1.33 -3.37
CA PRO A 101 18.76 -0.01 -2.76
C PRO A 101 17.46 -0.33 -2.03
N LEU A 102 16.89 0.61 -1.28
CA LEU A 102 15.66 0.39 -0.51
C LEU A 102 14.46 0.22 -1.44
N ALA A 103 14.35 1.05 -2.49
CA ALA A 103 13.29 0.90 -3.50
C ALA A 103 13.39 -0.45 -4.24
N ARG A 104 14.61 -0.88 -4.61
CA ARG A 104 14.82 -2.20 -5.23
C ARG A 104 14.52 -3.34 -4.27
N LEU A 105 14.86 -3.19 -2.99
CA LEU A 105 14.59 -4.19 -1.98
C LEU A 105 13.08 -4.35 -1.78
N ALA A 106 12.35 -3.25 -1.57
CA ALA A 106 10.89 -3.25 -1.45
C ALA A 106 10.23 -3.93 -2.65
N TYR A 107 10.66 -3.59 -3.87
CA TYR A 107 10.18 -4.25 -5.08
C TYR A 107 10.38 -5.77 -5.10
N GLN A 108 11.49 -6.25 -4.52
CA GLN A 108 11.90 -7.66 -4.52
C GLN A 108 11.27 -8.49 -3.40
N VAL A 109 11.09 -7.92 -2.21
CA VAL A 109 10.72 -8.71 -1.02
C VAL A 109 9.25 -8.58 -0.65
N ILE A 110 8.59 -7.47 -1.03
CA ILE A 110 7.17 -7.29 -0.77
C ILE A 110 6.41 -8.13 -1.80
N GLU A 111 5.76 -9.17 -1.29
CA GLU A 111 5.04 -10.18 -2.06
C GLU A 111 3.62 -10.30 -1.50
N LEU A 112 2.67 -10.62 -2.36
CA LEU A 112 1.30 -10.92 -1.95
C LEU A 112 1.29 -12.18 -1.08
N GLN A 113 0.47 -12.22 -0.04
CA GLN A 113 0.49 -13.31 0.94
C GLN A 113 -0.73 -14.24 0.83
N GLY A 114 -1.85 -13.75 0.30
CA GLY A 114 -3.05 -14.57 0.13
C GLY A 114 -2.78 -15.79 -0.76
N GLN A 115 -3.23 -16.96 -0.33
CA GLN A 115 -3.22 -18.18 -1.13
C GLN A 115 -4.56 -18.35 -1.85
N PRO A 116 -4.65 -19.07 -2.98
CA PRO A 116 -5.91 -19.29 -3.68
C PRO A 116 -7.04 -19.85 -2.80
N GLU A 117 -6.68 -20.59 -1.75
CA GLU A 117 -7.58 -21.17 -0.74
C GLU A 117 -8.01 -20.16 0.33
N SER A 118 -7.40 -18.97 0.39
CA SER A 118 -7.70 -17.91 1.35
C SER A 118 -8.99 -17.15 0.97
N PRO A 119 -10.15 -17.44 1.57
CA PRO A 119 -11.42 -16.84 1.15
C PRO A 119 -11.46 -15.33 1.37
N HIS A 120 -10.68 -14.82 2.31
CA HIS A 120 -10.59 -13.39 2.62
C HIS A 120 -9.83 -12.59 1.55
N ALA A 121 -9.03 -13.24 0.70
CA ALA A 121 -8.20 -12.57 -0.32
C ALA A 121 -8.71 -12.77 -1.75
N PHE A 122 -9.71 -13.62 -1.97
CA PHE A 122 -10.17 -14.03 -3.29
C PHE A 122 -11.68 -14.00 -3.44
N TYR A 123 -12.14 -13.62 -4.62
CA TYR A 123 -13.53 -13.75 -5.06
C TYR A 123 -13.58 -14.55 -6.36
N ALA A 124 -14.24 -15.71 -6.36
CA ALA A 124 -14.39 -16.55 -7.55
C ALA A 124 -13.05 -16.84 -8.26
N GLY A 125 -11.99 -17.11 -7.49
CA GLY A 125 -10.62 -17.34 -8.00
C GLY A 125 -9.86 -16.07 -8.42
N LEU A 126 -10.46 -14.88 -8.29
CA LEU A 126 -9.82 -13.60 -8.55
C LEU A 126 -9.28 -13.00 -7.25
N ARG A 127 -7.97 -12.76 -7.19
CA ARG A 127 -7.31 -12.09 -6.06
C ARG A 127 -7.81 -10.64 -5.95
N LEU A 128 -8.24 -10.25 -4.76
CA LEU A 128 -8.78 -8.92 -4.50
C LEU A 128 -7.65 -7.92 -4.30
N MET A 129 -7.60 -6.95 -5.21
CA MET A 129 -6.62 -5.87 -5.21
C MET A 129 -7.36 -4.55 -5.07
N ALA A 130 -6.79 -3.59 -4.34
CA ALA A 130 -7.29 -2.23 -4.26
C ALA A 130 -6.17 -1.22 -4.48
N MET A 131 -6.52 0.04 -4.73
CA MET A 131 -5.55 1.09 -4.96
C MET A 131 -6.06 2.44 -4.45
N ASP A 132 -5.28 3.05 -3.58
CA ASP A 132 -5.43 4.45 -3.17
C ASP A 132 -4.06 5.03 -2.80
N SER A 133 -4.07 6.34 -2.54
CA SER A 133 -2.89 7.09 -2.20
C SER A 133 -3.00 7.81 -0.86
N PHE A 134 -1.85 8.04 -0.25
CA PHE A 134 -1.74 8.88 0.92
C PHE A 134 -0.61 9.89 0.74
N VAL A 135 -0.70 10.98 1.51
CA VAL A 135 0.35 12.01 1.58
C VAL A 135 1.06 11.96 2.93
N VAL A 136 2.36 12.20 2.90
CA VAL A 136 3.22 12.33 4.10
C VAL A 136 3.89 13.69 4.13
N ASN A 137 3.84 14.35 5.28
CA ASN A 137 4.58 15.60 5.50
C ASN A 137 6.07 15.31 5.64
N LEU A 138 6.88 16.18 5.06
CA LEU A 138 8.33 16.05 5.00
C LEU A 138 8.99 17.16 5.84
N PHE A 139 10.22 16.91 6.27
CA PHE A 139 11.03 17.94 6.92
C PHE A 139 11.12 19.18 6.03
N ASP A 140 10.88 20.34 6.62
CA ASP A 140 10.95 21.62 5.92
C ASP A 140 12.40 21.98 5.60
N SER A 141 12.78 21.74 4.34
CA SER A 141 14.09 22.09 3.82
C SER A 141 13.94 22.54 2.37
N PRO A 142 14.77 23.49 1.90
CA PRO A 142 14.73 23.94 0.49
C PRO A 142 14.87 22.78 -0.51
N ALA A 143 15.66 21.76 -0.16
CA ALA A 143 15.86 20.59 -1.00
C ALA A 143 14.61 19.70 -1.12
N ASN A 144 13.90 19.46 -0.01
CA ASN A 144 12.65 18.69 -0.04
C ASN A 144 11.53 19.48 -0.72
N GLU A 145 11.42 20.79 -0.46
CA GLU A 145 10.44 21.65 -1.12
C GLU A 145 10.62 21.65 -2.63
N LYS A 146 11.84 21.87 -3.12
CA LYS A 146 12.15 21.81 -4.56
C LYS A 146 11.80 20.47 -5.19
N ALA A 147 12.00 19.36 -4.46
CA ALA A 147 11.79 18.03 -5.00
C ALA A 147 10.33 17.55 -4.96
N PHE A 148 9.57 17.93 -3.93
CA PHE A 148 8.25 17.36 -3.65
C PHE A 148 7.09 18.36 -3.68
N GLY A 149 7.38 19.65 -3.54
CA GLY A 149 6.37 20.71 -3.46
C GLY A 149 5.58 20.72 -2.16
N ARG A 150 4.73 21.73 -2.01
CA ARG A 150 3.81 21.94 -0.89
C ARG A 150 2.37 21.89 -1.41
N PRO A 151 1.40 21.33 -0.69
CA PRO A 151 0.02 21.38 -1.14
C PRO A 151 -0.43 22.85 -1.29
N GLY A 152 -1.15 23.15 -2.36
CA GLY A 152 -1.74 24.48 -2.59
C GLY A 152 -3.13 24.56 -1.98
N GLY A 153 -3.43 25.63 -1.25
CA GLY A 153 -4.77 25.92 -0.74
C GLY A 153 -5.02 27.42 -0.63
N GLY A 154 -5.89 27.96 -1.49
CA GLY A 154 -6.50 29.29 -1.43
C GLY A 154 -5.57 30.49 -1.22
N ARG A 155 -5.10 30.69 0.02
CA ARG A 155 -4.42 31.91 0.48
C ARG A 155 -2.92 31.75 0.71
N ALA A 156 -2.39 30.54 0.90
CA ALA A 156 -0.96 30.31 1.12
C ALA A 156 -0.54 28.86 0.82
N PRO A 157 0.76 28.60 0.51
CA PRO A 157 1.30 27.25 0.48
C PRO A 157 1.16 26.53 1.82
N GLY A 158 0.94 25.21 1.80
CA GLY A 158 0.85 24.42 3.02
C GLY A 158 2.14 24.44 3.86
N ALA A 159 1.99 24.21 5.18
CA ALA A 159 3.06 24.36 6.16
C ALA A 159 4.27 23.43 5.97
N PHE A 160 4.12 22.31 5.26
CA PHE A 160 5.21 21.36 5.01
C PHE A 160 5.26 20.92 3.54
N PRO A 161 6.44 20.63 2.98
CA PRO A 161 6.54 19.86 1.76
C PRO A 161 5.90 18.47 1.93
N GLN A 162 5.36 17.89 0.86
CA GLN A 162 4.62 16.62 0.93
C GLN A 162 4.99 15.65 -0.20
N ALA A 163 5.13 14.37 0.15
CA ALA A 163 5.22 13.30 -0.84
C ALA A 163 3.90 12.52 -0.90
N ARG A 164 3.44 12.20 -2.11
CA ARG A 164 2.31 11.29 -2.36
C ARG A 164 2.84 9.88 -2.62
N VAL A 165 2.19 8.89 -2.00
CA VAL A 165 2.47 7.48 -2.17
C VAL A 165 1.19 6.80 -2.62
N LEU A 166 1.16 6.26 -3.84
CA LEU A 166 0.07 5.43 -4.36
C LEU A 166 0.49 3.97 -4.22
N SER A 167 -0.37 3.09 -3.74
CA SER A 167 -0.04 1.67 -3.57
C SER A 167 -1.13 0.76 -4.15
N LEU A 168 -0.71 -0.36 -4.76
CA LEU A 168 -1.58 -1.53 -4.94
C LEU A 168 -1.57 -2.34 -3.65
N CYS A 169 -2.75 -2.59 -3.10
CA CYS A 169 -2.96 -3.32 -1.87
C CYS A 169 -3.69 -4.64 -2.14
N GLU A 170 -3.27 -5.73 -1.49
CA GLU A 170 -4.09 -6.93 -1.35
C GLU A 170 -5.07 -6.75 -0.18
N THR A 171 -6.36 -6.63 -0.45
CA THR A 171 -7.38 -6.30 0.56
C THR A 171 -7.52 -7.39 1.63
N GLY A 172 -7.23 -8.65 1.28
CA GLY A 172 -7.29 -9.79 2.20
C GLY A 172 -6.25 -9.76 3.31
N THR A 173 -5.05 -9.27 3.02
CA THR A 173 -3.88 -9.37 3.89
C THR A 173 -3.32 -8.01 4.31
N HIS A 174 -3.87 -6.94 3.73
CA HIS A 174 -3.44 -5.55 3.87
C HIS A 174 -2.02 -5.31 3.35
N ILE A 175 -1.51 -6.14 2.45
CA ILE A 175 -0.14 -5.98 1.93
C ILE A 175 -0.11 -4.89 0.86
N LEU A 176 0.60 -3.80 1.13
CA LEU A 176 0.92 -2.74 0.16
C LEU A 176 2.01 -3.22 -0.82
N TRP A 177 1.61 -3.98 -1.84
CA TRP A 177 2.49 -4.76 -2.71
C TRP A 177 3.41 -3.93 -3.60
N LYS A 178 2.85 -2.99 -4.37
CA LYS A 178 3.59 -2.14 -5.30
C LYS A 178 3.22 -0.69 -5.08
N SER A 179 4.20 0.13 -4.72
CA SER A 179 4.00 1.54 -4.41
C SER A 179 4.83 2.47 -5.28
N LEU A 180 4.27 3.64 -5.58
CA LEU A 180 4.93 4.70 -6.33
C LEU A 180 4.96 5.99 -5.50
N ILE A 181 6.14 6.57 -5.35
CA ILE A 181 6.37 7.83 -4.63
C ILE A 181 6.50 8.97 -5.64
N LYS A 182 5.73 10.04 -5.46
CA LYS A 182 5.77 11.24 -6.29
C LYS A 182 5.62 12.54 -5.47
N PRO A 183 5.99 13.70 -6.04
CA PRO A 183 5.64 15.02 -5.50
C PRO A 183 4.13 15.15 -5.24
N CYS A 184 3.71 15.94 -4.24
CA CYS A 184 2.30 16.04 -3.85
C CYS A 184 1.37 16.54 -4.96
N HIS A 185 1.89 17.36 -5.87
CA HIS A 185 1.15 17.90 -7.01
C HIS A 185 0.90 16.89 -8.14
N ARG A 186 1.57 15.74 -8.13
CA ARG A 186 1.26 14.68 -9.10
C ARG A 186 -0.05 14.02 -8.68
N GLY A 187 -1.06 14.13 -9.54
CA GLY A 187 -2.34 13.47 -9.36
C GLY A 187 -2.24 11.95 -9.40
N GLU A 188 -3.28 11.29 -8.89
CA GLU A 188 -3.37 9.84 -8.80
C GLU A 188 -3.51 9.13 -10.16
N PRO A 189 -4.31 9.61 -11.15
CA PRO A 189 -4.47 8.90 -12.42
C PRO A 189 -3.16 8.60 -13.18
N PRO A 190 -2.19 9.52 -13.33
CA PRO A 190 -0.92 9.20 -13.99
C PRO A 190 -0.06 8.22 -13.18
N MET A 191 -0.20 8.21 -11.85
CA MET A 191 0.48 7.24 -10.99
C MET A 191 -0.16 5.84 -11.12
N ALA A 192 -1.49 5.76 -11.15
CA ALA A 192 -2.26 4.53 -11.33
C ALA A 192 -1.87 3.80 -12.61
N ARG A 193 -1.69 4.54 -13.71
CA ARG A 193 -1.25 3.97 -15.00
C ARG A 193 0.08 3.20 -14.90
N PHE A 194 0.98 3.63 -14.04
CA PHE A 194 2.23 2.91 -13.80
C PHE A 194 1.99 1.61 -13.03
N LEU A 195 1.14 1.66 -11.99
CA LEU A 195 0.89 0.51 -11.14
C LEU A 195 0.03 -0.57 -11.81
N VAL A 196 -0.92 -0.20 -12.67
CA VAL A 196 -1.75 -1.15 -13.43
C VAL A 196 -0.91 -2.18 -14.22
N ARG A 197 0.32 -1.84 -14.59
CA ARG A 197 1.26 -2.76 -15.27
C ARG A 197 1.61 -4.01 -14.45
N PHE A 198 1.47 -3.95 -13.13
CA PHE A 198 1.73 -5.08 -12.23
C PHE A 198 0.53 -6.01 -12.06
N LEU A 199 -0.65 -5.64 -12.56
CA LEU A 199 -1.81 -6.53 -12.49
C LEU A 199 -1.60 -7.78 -13.35
N GLU A 200 -2.18 -8.87 -12.86
CA GLU A 200 -2.15 -10.21 -13.45
C GLU A 200 -3.57 -10.68 -13.79
N LYS A 201 -3.67 -11.70 -14.65
CA LYS A 201 -4.94 -12.19 -15.24
C LYS A 201 -6.00 -12.63 -14.22
N ASN A 202 -5.58 -13.05 -13.04
CA ASN A 202 -6.41 -13.57 -11.96
C ASN A 202 -6.60 -12.55 -10.83
N MET A 203 -6.53 -11.24 -11.14
CA MET A 203 -6.78 -10.18 -10.17
C MET A 203 -8.08 -9.44 -10.48
N LEU A 204 -8.80 -9.05 -9.42
CA LEU A 204 -9.92 -8.12 -9.48
C LEU A 204 -9.51 -6.83 -8.76
N LEU A 205 -9.36 -5.75 -9.53
CA LEU A 205 -9.04 -4.42 -9.00
C LEU A 205 -10.32 -3.69 -8.55
N LEU A 206 -10.34 -3.30 -7.28
CA LEU A 206 -11.31 -2.44 -6.64
C LEU A 206 -10.75 -1.01 -6.59
N TRP A 207 -11.43 -0.04 -7.19
CA TRP A 207 -10.99 1.36 -7.07
C TRP A 207 -12.15 2.35 -6.95
N ASP A 208 -11.86 3.54 -6.43
CA ASP A 208 -12.84 4.60 -6.29
C ASP A 208 -13.08 5.39 -7.59
N ARG A 209 -14.16 6.18 -7.60
CA ARG A 209 -14.64 7.00 -8.72
C ARG A 209 -13.62 7.96 -9.32
N ASN A 210 -12.56 8.31 -8.58
CA ASN A 210 -11.55 9.26 -9.04
C ASN A 210 -10.51 8.63 -10.01
N PHE A 211 -10.39 7.30 -10.03
CA PHE A 211 -9.47 6.60 -10.93
C PHE A 211 -10.08 6.25 -12.29
N LEU A 212 -11.41 6.23 -12.39
CA LEU A 212 -12.06 5.72 -13.59
C LEU A 212 -11.81 6.63 -14.80
N SER A 213 -11.13 6.06 -15.80
CA SER A 213 -11.08 6.59 -17.16
C SER A 213 -11.11 5.42 -18.14
N HIS A 214 -11.60 5.65 -19.36
CA HIS A 214 -11.58 4.65 -20.43
C HIS A 214 -10.19 4.01 -20.59
N ARG A 215 -9.15 4.85 -20.66
CA ARG A 215 -7.77 4.41 -20.84
C ARG A 215 -7.31 3.50 -19.70
N LEU A 216 -7.54 3.88 -18.43
CA LEU A 216 -7.12 3.06 -17.30
C LEU A 216 -7.90 1.74 -17.23
N ALA A 217 -9.21 1.75 -17.50
CA ALA A 217 -10.00 0.53 -17.55
C ALA A 217 -9.55 -0.41 -18.68
N LYS A 218 -9.20 0.14 -19.86
CA LYS A 218 -8.61 -0.61 -20.98
C LYS A 218 -7.24 -1.17 -20.61
N ASP A 219 -6.37 -0.40 -19.96
CA ASP A 219 -5.06 -0.85 -19.48
C ASP A 219 -5.22 -2.04 -18.51
N VAL A 220 -6.18 -1.99 -17.57
CA VAL A 220 -6.49 -3.11 -16.65
C VAL A 220 -6.89 -4.37 -17.44
N ARG A 221 -7.81 -4.23 -18.41
CA ARG A 221 -8.25 -5.37 -19.24
C ARG A 221 -7.17 -5.92 -20.16
N GLN A 222 -6.26 -5.09 -20.66
CA GLN A 222 -5.11 -5.54 -21.45
C GLN A 222 -4.14 -6.40 -20.62
N ARG A 223 -4.14 -6.25 -19.29
CA ARG A 223 -3.40 -7.15 -18.38
C ARG A 223 -4.12 -8.48 -18.12
N GLY A 224 -5.34 -8.64 -18.62
CA GLY A 224 -6.23 -9.77 -18.29
C GLY A 224 -6.93 -9.63 -16.94
N ALA A 225 -6.58 -8.63 -16.13
CA ALA A 225 -7.20 -8.38 -14.83
C ALA A 225 -8.62 -7.83 -14.98
N HIS A 226 -9.46 -8.03 -13.96
CA HIS A 226 -10.83 -7.53 -13.91
C HIS A 226 -10.93 -6.25 -13.08
N LEU A 227 -11.99 -5.48 -13.32
CA LEU A 227 -12.27 -4.24 -12.62
C LEU A 227 -13.64 -4.28 -11.95
N LEU A 228 -13.73 -3.74 -10.73
CA LEU A 228 -14.96 -3.38 -10.04
C LEU A 228 -14.77 -1.98 -9.43
N ALA A 229 -15.43 -0.99 -9.98
CA ALA A 229 -15.16 0.42 -9.73
C ALA A 229 -16.42 1.17 -9.34
N ARG A 230 -16.37 2.03 -8.33
CA ARG A 230 -17.41 3.06 -8.19
C ARG A 230 -17.28 4.07 -9.32
N VAL A 231 -18.40 4.53 -9.85
CA VAL A 231 -18.43 5.56 -10.88
C VAL A 231 -19.23 6.76 -10.40
N LYS A 232 -18.93 7.95 -10.94
CA LYS A 232 -19.70 9.15 -10.62
C LYS A 232 -21.13 8.96 -11.14
N SER A 233 -22.13 9.33 -10.34
CA SER A 233 -23.55 9.27 -10.74
C SER A 233 -23.85 10.09 -11.99
N THR A 234 -23.07 11.16 -12.24
CA THR A 234 -23.16 12.02 -13.43
C THR A 234 -22.66 11.36 -14.71
N MET A 235 -21.97 10.21 -14.65
CA MET A 235 -21.57 9.48 -15.85
C MET A 235 -22.77 8.77 -16.46
N ILE A 236 -23.04 9.07 -17.73
CA ILE A 236 -24.14 8.51 -18.50
C ILE A 236 -23.63 7.26 -19.23
N PHE A 237 -24.30 6.13 -19.00
CA PHE A 237 -24.10 4.87 -19.71
C PHE A 237 -25.39 4.48 -20.42
N GLU A 238 -25.31 4.23 -21.73
CA GLU A 238 -26.44 3.78 -22.53
C GLU A 238 -26.56 2.24 -22.42
N PRO A 239 -27.70 1.70 -21.94
CA PRO A 239 -27.87 0.25 -21.83
C PRO A 239 -27.88 -0.42 -23.20
N VAL A 240 -26.93 -1.32 -23.44
CA VAL A 240 -26.92 -2.21 -24.60
C VAL A 240 -27.84 -3.40 -24.36
N ARG A 241 -27.85 -3.93 -23.14
CA ARG A 241 -28.70 -5.06 -22.73
C ARG A 241 -28.92 -5.05 -21.22
N ARG A 242 -30.18 -5.12 -20.77
CA ARG A 242 -30.51 -5.34 -19.36
C ARG A 242 -30.37 -6.82 -18.99
N LEU A 243 -29.92 -7.10 -17.77
CA LEU A 243 -29.69 -8.44 -17.23
C LEU A 243 -30.73 -8.77 -16.14
N PRO A 244 -30.99 -10.06 -15.85
CA PRO A 244 -32.05 -10.47 -14.93
C PRO A 244 -31.91 -9.97 -13.49
N ASP A 245 -30.71 -9.59 -13.06
CA ASP A 245 -30.45 -9.09 -11.70
C ASP A 245 -30.50 -7.55 -11.58
N GLY A 246 -31.13 -6.89 -12.56
CA GLY A 246 -31.34 -5.43 -12.58
C GLY A 246 -30.18 -4.61 -13.13
N SER A 247 -29.00 -5.22 -13.25
CA SER A 247 -27.83 -4.59 -13.90
C SER A 247 -27.97 -4.55 -15.42
N PHE A 248 -27.08 -3.82 -16.10
CA PHE A 248 -27.08 -3.77 -17.57
C PHE A 248 -25.68 -3.72 -18.17
N LEU A 249 -25.52 -4.28 -19.37
CA LEU A 249 -24.33 -4.16 -20.19
C LEU A 249 -24.31 -2.79 -20.87
N ALA A 250 -23.13 -2.17 -20.92
CA ALA A 250 -22.90 -0.88 -21.56
C ALA A 250 -21.50 -0.85 -22.20
N LYS A 251 -21.18 0.25 -22.87
CA LYS A 251 -19.83 0.56 -23.33
C LYS A 251 -19.27 1.74 -22.56
N LEU A 252 -18.01 1.62 -22.17
CA LEU A 252 -17.20 2.73 -21.70
C LEU A 252 -16.39 3.21 -22.90
N ASP A 253 -16.64 4.44 -23.36
CA ASP A 253 -15.97 5.03 -24.53
C ASP A 253 -14.88 6.04 -24.12
N PRO A 254 -13.87 6.28 -24.98
CA PRO A 254 -12.83 7.27 -24.71
C PRO A 254 -13.37 8.68 -24.45
N SER A 255 -14.43 9.06 -25.17
CA SER A 255 -15.16 10.31 -24.97
C SER A 255 -16.55 10.24 -25.62
N PRO A 256 -17.48 11.15 -25.30
CA PRO A 256 -18.82 11.17 -25.89
C PRO A 256 -18.82 11.23 -27.43
N ARG A 257 -17.82 11.89 -28.04
CA ARG A 257 -17.69 11.99 -29.51
C ARG A 257 -17.38 10.66 -30.21
N HIS A 258 -16.91 9.65 -29.46
CA HIS A 258 -16.61 8.33 -30.01
C HIS A 258 -17.81 7.38 -29.96
N ARG A 259 -18.85 7.69 -29.17
CA ARG A 259 -20.07 6.86 -29.07
C ARG A 259 -20.70 6.54 -30.42
N PRO A 260 -20.88 7.52 -31.34
CA PRO A 260 -21.51 7.23 -32.64
C PRO A 260 -20.65 6.38 -33.57
N LYS A 261 -19.33 6.35 -33.34
CA LYS A 261 -18.38 5.65 -34.22
C LYS A 261 -18.16 4.18 -33.83
N ASP A 262 -18.60 3.79 -32.62
CA ASP A 262 -18.39 2.48 -32.01
C ASP A 262 -16.95 1.92 -32.10
N GLN A 263 -15.97 2.82 -32.04
CA GLN A 263 -14.55 2.47 -32.09
C GLN A 263 -13.95 2.50 -30.68
N ASP A 264 -13.19 1.46 -30.33
CA ASP A 264 -12.42 1.36 -29.08
C ASP A 264 -13.21 1.31 -27.77
N GLY A 265 -14.54 1.18 -27.81
CA GLY A 265 -15.39 1.05 -26.62
C GLY A 265 -15.10 -0.21 -25.81
N LEU A 266 -14.90 -0.07 -24.50
CA LEU A 266 -14.73 -1.20 -23.60
C LEU A 266 -16.10 -1.69 -23.13
N ARG A 267 -16.42 -2.97 -23.40
CA ARG A 267 -17.63 -3.61 -22.86
C ARG A 267 -17.53 -3.71 -21.33
N VAL A 268 -18.54 -3.17 -20.66
CA VAL A 268 -18.65 -3.15 -19.20
C VAL A 268 -20.07 -3.49 -18.78
N ARG A 269 -20.24 -3.74 -17.49
CA ARG A 269 -21.53 -3.93 -16.85
C ARG A 269 -21.70 -2.90 -15.76
N ILE A 270 -22.87 -2.27 -15.73
CA ILE A 270 -23.24 -1.25 -14.75
C ILE A 270 -24.24 -1.84 -13.77
N ILE A 271 -23.97 -1.65 -12.49
CA ILE A 271 -24.82 -2.06 -11.37
C ILE A 271 -25.23 -0.79 -10.64
N GLU A 272 -26.54 -0.55 -10.55
CA GLU A 272 -27.11 0.57 -9.82
C GLU A 272 -27.76 0.06 -8.53
N TYR A 273 -27.56 0.78 -7.42
CA TYR A 273 -28.12 0.41 -6.12
C TYR A 273 -28.20 1.63 -5.20
N SER A 274 -29.05 1.58 -4.19
CA SER A 274 -29.11 2.52 -3.07
C SER A 274 -28.83 1.76 -1.77
N PHE A 275 -28.48 2.49 -0.71
CA PHE A 275 -28.57 1.95 0.64
C PHE A 275 -29.93 2.30 1.23
N ASP A 276 -30.62 1.30 1.75
CA ASP A 276 -31.97 1.45 2.30
C ASP A 276 -31.96 1.74 3.81
N ASP A 277 -30.78 1.69 4.44
CA ASP A 277 -30.59 2.00 5.86
C ASP A 277 -30.45 3.52 6.06
N PRO A 278 -31.43 4.20 6.70
CA PRO A 278 -31.40 5.66 6.91
C PRO A 278 -30.25 6.13 7.80
N GLN A 279 -29.66 5.26 8.61
CA GLN A 279 -28.53 5.60 9.49
C GLN A 279 -27.20 5.63 8.74
N ARG A 280 -27.17 5.13 7.50
CA ARG A 280 -25.96 5.08 6.69
C ARG A 280 -25.76 6.39 5.92
N PRO A 281 -24.57 7.01 5.97
CA PRO A 281 -24.27 8.15 5.10
C PRO A 281 -24.49 7.78 3.62
N GLY A 282 -25.30 8.56 2.92
CA GLY A 282 -25.70 8.28 1.53
C GLY A 282 -26.92 7.36 1.38
N ALA A 283 -27.71 7.14 2.43
CA ALA A 283 -29.00 6.46 2.35
C ALA A 283 -29.90 7.11 1.30
N GLY A 284 -30.53 6.30 0.44
CA GLY A 284 -31.36 6.77 -0.67
C GLY A 284 -30.60 7.41 -1.84
N GLU A 285 -29.29 7.66 -1.74
CA GLU A 285 -28.50 8.18 -2.86
C GLU A 285 -28.22 7.07 -3.90
N PRO A 286 -28.36 7.37 -5.21
CA PRO A 286 -28.03 6.40 -6.24
C PRO A 286 -26.51 6.17 -6.29
N HIS A 287 -26.11 4.91 -6.13
CA HIS A 287 -24.75 4.45 -6.31
C HIS A 287 -24.64 3.61 -7.57
N ARG A 288 -23.48 3.71 -8.24
CA ARG A 288 -23.19 2.98 -9.47
C ARG A 288 -21.83 2.31 -9.36
N LEU A 289 -21.80 1.02 -9.67
CA LEU A 289 -20.58 0.28 -9.92
C LEU A 289 -20.46 -0.04 -11.41
N LEU A 290 -19.24 0.07 -11.92
CA LEU A 290 -18.84 -0.45 -13.22
C LEU A 290 -17.98 -1.68 -12.99
N THR A 291 -18.28 -2.77 -13.68
CA THR A 291 -17.45 -3.96 -13.67
C THR A 291 -17.17 -4.51 -15.06
N THR A 292 -16.06 -5.21 -15.19
CA THR A 292 -15.73 -6.00 -16.38
C THR A 292 -16.10 -7.48 -16.21
N LEU A 293 -16.77 -7.84 -15.13
CA LEU A 293 -17.39 -9.14 -14.88
C LEU A 293 -18.81 -9.15 -15.47
N LEU A 294 -18.94 -9.62 -16.71
CA LEU A 294 -20.14 -9.38 -17.54
C LEU A 294 -21.29 -10.35 -17.27
N SER A 295 -21.02 -11.55 -16.72
CA SER A 295 -22.02 -12.58 -16.47
C SER A 295 -22.77 -12.33 -15.15
N ALA A 296 -24.07 -12.03 -15.23
CA ALA A 296 -24.94 -11.92 -14.05
C ALA A 296 -25.15 -13.24 -13.31
N ARG A 297 -25.01 -14.37 -14.01
CA ARG A 297 -25.13 -15.71 -13.41
C ARG A 297 -23.90 -16.04 -12.56
N GLU A 298 -22.70 -15.79 -13.08
CA GLU A 298 -21.44 -16.07 -12.36
C GLU A 298 -21.14 -15.01 -11.29
N HIS A 299 -21.46 -13.74 -11.59
CA HIS A 299 -21.18 -12.60 -10.72
C HIS A 299 -22.44 -11.77 -10.44
N PRO A 300 -23.37 -12.26 -9.59
CA PRO A 300 -24.60 -11.54 -9.26
C PRO A 300 -24.34 -10.13 -8.73
N ALA A 301 -25.17 -9.16 -9.13
CA ALA A 301 -25.03 -7.74 -8.77
C ALA A 301 -24.93 -7.53 -7.26
N LYS A 302 -25.82 -8.17 -6.48
CA LYS A 302 -25.80 -8.10 -5.00
C LYS A 302 -24.46 -8.54 -4.40
N ARG A 303 -23.84 -9.60 -4.95
CA ARG A 303 -22.52 -10.07 -4.49
C ARG A 303 -21.43 -9.05 -4.78
N LEU A 304 -21.44 -8.44 -5.97
CA LEU A 304 -20.46 -7.41 -6.33
C LEU A 304 -20.64 -6.12 -5.53
N ILE A 305 -21.87 -5.75 -5.18
CA ILE A 305 -22.15 -4.61 -4.28
C ILE A 305 -21.50 -4.83 -2.91
N VAL A 306 -21.72 -6.01 -2.30
CA VAL A 306 -21.11 -6.35 -1.02
C VAL A 306 -19.58 -6.41 -1.14
N LEU A 307 -19.08 -7.07 -2.18
CA LEU A 307 -17.65 -7.22 -2.44
C LEU A 307 -16.93 -5.87 -2.59
N TYR A 308 -17.59 -4.87 -3.19
CA TYR A 308 -16.98 -3.54 -3.35
C TYR A 308 -16.61 -2.90 -2.00
N HIS A 309 -17.24 -3.29 -0.89
CA HIS A 309 -16.87 -2.83 0.44
C HIS A 309 -15.46 -3.26 0.86
N GLU A 310 -14.91 -4.36 0.32
CA GLU A 310 -13.52 -4.78 0.55
C GLU A 310 -12.51 -3.74 0.07
N ARG A 311 -12.92 -2.77 -0.77
CA ARG A 311 -12.06 -1.63 -1.11
C ARG A 311 -11.64 -0.83 0.14
N TRP A 312 -12.49 -0.75 1.16
CA TRP A 312 -12.20 -0.02 2.40
C TRP A 312 -11.00 -0.59 3.16
N GLU A 313 -10.69 -1.88 2.99
CA GLU A 313 -9.52 -2.52 3.60
C GLU A 313 -8.20 -1.86 3.20
N GLU A 314 -8.16 -1.22 2.03
CA GLU A 314 -7.00 -0.47 1.58
C GLU A 314 -6.81 0.84 2.37
N GLU A 315 -7.89 1.53 2.73
CA GLU A 315 -7.83 2.71 3.60
C GLU A 315 -7.35 2.32 5.01
N LEU A 316 -7.80 1.17 5.51
CA LEU A 316 -7.32 0.62 6.78
C LEU A 316 -5.83 0.24 6.71
N SER A 317 -5.39 -0.36 5.61
CA SER A 317 -3.97 -0.67 5.35
C SER A 317 -3.12 0.61 5.34
N ILE A 318 -3.63 1.69 4.74
CA ILE A 318 -2.98 3.01 4.76
C ILE A 318 -2.94 3.58 6.17
N ASP A 319 -4.02 3.48 6.94
CA ASP A 319 -4.11 4.00 8.31
C ASP A 319 -3.11 3.31 9.24
N GLU A 320 -2.96 2.00 9.13
CA GLU A 320 -1.93 1.23 9.83
C GLU A 320 -0.54 1.79 9.62
N LEU A 321 -0.17 2.10 8.38
CA LEU A 321 1.14 2.65 8.06
C LEU A 321 1.25 4.11 8.51
N LYS A 322 0.28 4.94 8.11
CA LYS A 322 0.33 6.42 8.20
C LYS A 322 0.10 6.94 9.62
N THR A 323 -0.78 6.28 10.37
CA THR A 323 -1.25 6.68 11.69
C THR A 323 -0.57 5.82 12.75
N HIS A 324 -0.72 4.49 12.70
CA HIS A 324 -0.29 3.61 13.78
C HIS A 324 1.20 3.26 13.77
N GLN A 325 1.80 2.95 12.62
CA GLN A 325 3.21 2.62 12.52
C GLN A 325 4.08 3.87 12.54
N ARG A 326 3.70 4.90 11.78
CA ARG A 326 4.52 6.10 11.66
C ARG A 326 4.52 6.92 12.96
N GLU A 327 3.37 7.15 13.58
CA GLU A 327 3.15 7.98 14.81
C GLU A 327 3.68 9.43 14.78
N LYS A 328 4.67 9.75 13.95
CA LYS A 328 5.18 11.08 13.66
C LYS A 328 4.38 11.71 12.53
N ARG A 329 4.03 12.98 12.73
CA ARG A 329 3.35 13.78 11.70
C ARG A 329 4.25 14.10 10.51
N VAL A 330 5.56 14.28 10.74
CA VAL A 330 6.55 14.73 9.74
C VAL A 330 7.74 13.75 9.67
N LEU A 331 8.15 13.38 8.46
CA LEU A 331 9.36 12.56 8.24
C LEU A 331 10.64 13.36 8.51
N ARG A 332 11.71 12.69 8.95
CA ARG A 332 12.85 13.39 9.58
C ARG A 332 14.00 13.74 8.62
N SER A 333 13.99 13.22 7.39
CA SER A 333 15.08 13.46 6.44
C SER A 333 14.97 14.81 5.76
N GLU A 334 16.07 15.55 5.84
CA GLU A 334 16.27 16.88 5.23
C GLU A 334 16.70 16.81 3.75
N THR A 335 16.71 15.61 3.15
CA THR A 335 17.15 15.43 1.76
C THR A 335 16.16 14.55 0.99
N PRO A 336 15.96 14.80 -0.31
CA PRO A 336 14.99 14.02 -1.09
C PRO A 336 15.28 12.52 -1.14
N ALA A 337 16.55 12.14 -1.29
CA ALA A 337 16.95 10.74 -1.24
C ALA A 337 16.69 10.11 0.14
N GLY A 338 16.90 10.87 1.22
CA GLY A 338 16.59 10.42 2.58
C GLY A 338 15.08 10.25 2.83
N VAL A 339 14.25 11.13 2.27
CA VAL A 339 12.79 11.00 2.32
C VAL A 339 12.33 9.71 1.62
N VAL A 340 12.84 9.44 0.41
CA VAL A 340 12.50 8.20 -0.30
C VAL A 340 12.95 6.97 0.50
N GLN A 341 14.14 7.00 1.11
CA GLN A 341 14.59 5.93 2.00
C GLN A 341 13.62 5.70 3.17
N GLU A 342 13.17 6.76 3.84
CA GLU A 342 12.24 6.63 4.97
C GLU A 342 10.90 6.05 4.55
N ILE A 343 10.33 6.51 3.43
CA ILE A 343 9.06 5.96 2.92
C ILE A 343 9.22 4.48 2.58
N GLN A 344 10.32 4.09 1.92
CA GLN A 344 10.60 2.69 1.62
C GLN A 344 10.83 1.86 2.91
N GLY A 345 11.47 2.45 3.92
CA GLY A 345 11.61 1.82 5.24
C GLY A 345 10.28 1.61 5.95
N LEU A 346 9.35 2.56 5.83
CA LEU A 346 7.98 2.42 6.34
C LEU A 346 7.23 1.28 5.64
N LEU A 347 7.25 1.23 4.31
CA LEU A 347 6.61 0.17 3.52
C LEU A 347 7.18 -1.22 3.83
N LEU A 348 8.51 -1.34 3.93
CA LEU A 348 9.17 -2.59 4.32
C LEU A 348 8.85 -3.00 5.76
N GLY A 349 8.77 -2.03 6.68
CA GLY A 349 8.36 -2.27 8.07
C GLY A 349 6.91 -2.75 8.17
N HIS A 350 5.99 -2.11 7.41
CA HIS A 350 4.59 -2.52 7.34
C HIS A 350 4.44 -3.93 6.80
N TYR A 351 5.15 -4.24 5.70
CA TYR A 351 5.20 -5.58 5.12
C TYR A 351 5.70 -6.63 6.11
N VAL A 352 6.75 -6.33 6.88
CA VAL A 352 7.25 -7.23 7.93
C VAL A 352 6.16 -7.56 8.94
N ILE A 353 5.44 -6.55 9.44
CA ILE A 353 4.37 -6.74 10.42
C ILE A 353 3.25 -7.58 9.80
N ARG A 354 2.80 -7.23 8.58
CA ARG A 354 1.72 -7.92 7.90
C ARG A 354 2.06 -9.35 7.50
N LYS A 355 3.30 -9.62 7.09
CA LYS A 355 3.76 -10.99 6.84
C LYS A 355 3.74 -11.85 8.10
N LEU A 356 4.19 -11.31 9.23
CA LEU A 356 4.11 -12.01 10.52
C LEU A 356 2.66 -12.25 10.96
N MET A 357 1.77 -11.30 10.70
CA MET A 357 0.33 -11.48 10.96
C MET A 357 -0.26 -12.57 10.07
N CYS A 358 0.10 -12.62 8.78
CA CYS A 358 -0.36 -13.69 7.89
C CYS A 358 0.10 -15.06 8.41
N GLU A 359 1.38 -15.22 8.73
CA GLU A 359 1.91 -16.47 9.25
C GLU A 359 1.27 -16.89 10.58
N ALA A 360 0.99 -15.94 11.47
CA ALA A 360 0.30 -16.21 12.73
C ALA A 360 -1.17 -16.57 12.53
N ALA A 361 -1.85 -15.94 11.57
CA ALA A 361 -3.23 -16.21 11.24
C ALA A 361 -3.39 -17.57 10.56
N ASP A 362 -2.48 -17.92 9.65
CA ASP A 362 -2.43 -19.25 9.02
C ASP A 362 -2.22 -20.35 10.07
N PHE A 363 -1.32 -20.13 11.03
CA PHE A 363 -1.12 -21.07 12.15
C PHE A 363 -2.36 -21.24 13.03
N ALA A 364 -3.14 -20.16 13.21
CA ALA A 364 -4.36 -20.17 14.03
C ALA A 364 -5.64 -20.53 13.25
N GLY A 365 -5.58 -20.68 11.92
CA GLY A 365 -6.74 -20.97 11.08
C GLY A 365 -7.74 -19.82 10.97
N ILE A 366 -7.31 -18.56 11.12
CA ILE A 366 -8.16 -17.36 11.06
C ILE A 366 -7.71 -16.41 9.93
N ALA A 367 -8.51 -15.38 9.62
CA ALA A 367 -8.07 -14.38 8.64
C ALA A 367 -7.03 -13.41 9.25
N PRO A 368 -6.01 -12.97 8.49
CA PRO A 368 -5.01 -12.01 8.97
C PRO A 368 -5.58 -10.67 9.47
N ARG A 369 -6.80 -10.32 9.03
CA ARG A 369 -7.53 -9.11 9.44
C ARG A 369 -8.12 -9.19 10.84
N GLU A 370 -8.29 -10.40 11.38
CA GLU A 370 -8.79 -10.60 12.74
C GLU A 370 -7.70 -10.29 13.79
N LEU A 371 -6.44 -10.28 13.37
CA LEU A 371 -5.32 -9.91 14.22
C LEU A 371 -5.17 -8.38 14.30
N SER A 372 -4.94 -7.87 15.51
CA SER A 372 -4.68 -6.43 15.71
C SER A 372 -3.28 -6.03 15.22
N PHE A 373 -3.23 -5.15 14.22
CA PHE A 373 -1.98 -4.55 13.73
C PHE A 373 -1.24 -3.80 14.84
N VAL A 374 -1.94 -2.98 15.62
CA VAL A 374 -1.36 -2.18 16.71
C VAL A 374 -0.75 -3.09 17.79
N SER A 375 -1.43 -4.17 18.16
CA SER A 375 -0.88 -5.13 19.13
C SER A 375 0.37 -5.81 18.59
N THR A 376 0.35 -6.26 17.33
CA THR A 376 1.51 -6.89 16.68
C THR A 376 2.70 -5.94 16.59
N LEU A 377 2.47 -4.68 16.19
CA LEU A 377 3.47 -3.62 16.18
C LEU A 377 4.08 -3.40 17.58
N LYS A 378 3.25 -3.31 18.62
CA LYS A 378 3.71 -3.14 20.01
C LYS A 378 4.55 -4.33 20.49
N ILE A 379 4.17 -5.56 20.14
CA ILE A 379 4.93 -6.78 20.46
C ILE A 379 6.29 -6.74 19.80
N LEU A 380 6.35 -6.39 18.51
CA LEU A 380 7.60 -6.24 17.78
C LEU A 380 8.48 -5.14 18.38
N ARG A 381 7.90 -3.99 18.72
CA ARG A 381 8.68 -2.86 19.27
C ARG A 381 9.22 -3.11 20.67
N ARG A 382 8.45 -3.76 21.55
CA ARG A 382 8.84 -3.99 22.96
C ARG A 382 10.00 -4.96 23.13
N ARG A 383 10.29 -5.78 22.11
CA ARG A 383 11.17 -6.94 22.26
C ARG A 383 12.02 -7.24 21.03
N LEU A 384 12.25 -6.25 20.16
CA LEU A 384 13.43 -6.31 19.31
C LEU A 384 14.64 -5.98 20.22
N PRO A 385 15.73 -6.78 20.14
CA PRO A 385 16.86 -6.69 21.08
C PRO A 385 17.50 -5.31 21.14
#